data_AF-A0A7S3SPH2-F1
#
_entry.id   AF-A0A7S3SPH2-F1
#
_cell.length_a   1.000
_cell.length_b   1.000
_cell.length_c   1.000
_cell.angle_alpha   90.00
_cell.angle_beta   90.00
_cell.angle_gamma   90.00
#
_symmetry.space_group_name_H-M   'P 1'
#
loop_
_entity.id
_entity.type
_entity.pdbx_description
1 polymer ?
#
loop_
_entity_poly.entity_id
_entity_poly.type
_entity_poly.pdbx_seq_one_letter_code
_entity_poly.pdbx_strand_id
1 'polypeptide(L)'
;SLDDLALICLVGMCVLAGALVLLAIHAAFVEGNAEVLKLKRTRAPPVITIRQEHQYHLFLSHVWSTGQDQVAVIKRQLLRMVHGMKIFLDVDDLQDIGALEAYIDETMVVLVFLS
;
A
#
# COMPACT_ATOMS: atom_id res chain seq x y z
N SER A 1 -10.23 33.99 38.86
CA SER A 1 -10.87 35.15 38.21
C SER A 1 -11.21 34.79 36.77
N LEU A 2 -11.89 35.64 36.00
CA LEU A 2 -12.18 35.41 34.58
C LEU A 2 -10.88 35.28 33.75
N ASP A 3 -9.82 35.94 34.22
CA ASP A 3 -8.48 35.93 33.61
C ASP A 3 -7.78 34.57 33.74
N ASP A 4 -7.94 33.88 34.87
CA ASP A 4 -7.38 32.52 35.07
C ASP A 4 -8.00 31.50 34.10
N LEU A 5 -9.30 31.63 33.84
CA LEU A 5 -10.01 30.77 32.89
C LEU A 5 -9.53 31.03 31.45
N ALA A 6 -9.37 32.30 31.08
CA ALA A 6 -8.86 32.69 29.76
C ALA A 6 -7.43 32.16 29.53
N LEU A 7 -6.58 32.21 30.55
CA LEU A 7 -5.22 31.67 30.49
C LEU A 7 -5.20 30.16 30.26
N ILE A 8 -6.03 29.40 30.99
CA ILE A 8 -6.14 27.94 30.84
C ILE A 8 -6.61 27.58 29.42
N CYS A 9 -7.61 28.29 28.89
CA CYS A 9 -8.10 28.07 27.52
C CYS A 9 -7.02 28.37 26.47
N LEU A 10 -6.25 29.45 26.63
CA LEU A 10 -5.16 29.81 25.72
C LEU A 10 -4.06 28.73 25.71
N VAL A 11 -3.63 28.27 26.89
CA VAL A 11 -2.64 27.20 27.02
C VAL A 11 -3.15 25.91 26.38
N GLY A 12 -4.41 25.54 26.63
CA GLY A 12 -5.03 24.37 26.02
C GLY A 12 -5.06 24.44 24.49
N MET A 13 -5.39 25.60 23.92
CA MET A 13 -5.35 25.81 22.46
C MET A 13 -3.94 25.72 21.89
N CYS A 14 -2.94 26.28 22.58
CA CYS A 14 -1.55 26.19 22.15
C CYS A 14 -1.03 24.73 22.16
N VAL A 15 -1.37 23.95 23.19
CA VAL A 15 -1.01 22.53 23.27
C VAL A 15 -1.68 21.74 22.15
N LEU A 16 -2.98 21.97 21.91
CA LEU A 16 -3.70 21.29 20.84
C LEU A 16 -3.14 21.64 19.45
N ALA A 17 -2.87 22.92 19.20
CA ALA A 17 -2.26 23.38 17.95
C ALA A 17 -0.87 22.77 17.75
N GLY A 18 -0.05 22.73 18.80
CA GLY A 18 1.27 22.10 18.77
C GLY A 18 1.20 20.60 18.46
N ALA A 19 0.26 19.88 19.07
CA ALA A 19 0.04 18.45 18.80
C ALA A 19 -0.40 18.20 17.35
N LEU A 20 -1.30 19.03 16.82
CA LEU A 20 -1.74 18.93 15.41
C LEU A 20 -0.59 19.18 14.43
N VAL A 21 0.26 20.18 14.70
CA VAL A 21 1.45 20.46 13.87
C VAL A 21 2.43 19.27 13.90
N LEU A 22 2.68 18.69 15.08
CA LEU A 22 3.55 17.51 15.20
C LEU A 22 3.00 16.31 14.44
N LEU A 23 1.70 16.04 14.53
CA LEU A 23 1.05 14.96 13.79
C LEU A 23 1.15 15.18 12.27
N ALA A 24 0.96 16.42 11.80
CA ALA A 24 1.10 16.76 10.39
C ALA A 24 2.54 16.55 9.88
N ILE A 25 3.54 16.97 10.66
CA ILE A 25 4.96 16.74 10.32
C ILE A 25 5.26 15.24 10.27
N HIS A 26 4.78 14.48 11.26
CA HIS A 26 4.98 13.03 11.29
C HIS A 26 4.35 12.35 10.08
N ALA A 27 3.11 12.71 9.73
CA ALA A 27 2.42 12.19 8.54
C ALA A 27 3.20 12.50 7.26
N ALA A 28 3.66 13.74 7.09
CA ALA A 28 4.44 14.16 5.92
C ALA A 28 5.79 13.43 5.82
N PHE A 29 6.47 13.16 6.94
CA PHE A 29 7.71 12.38 6.96
C PHE A 29 7.49 10.90 6.62
N VAL A 30 6.40 10.31 7.12
CA VAL A 30 6.02 8.93 6.80
C VAL A 30 5.74 8.77 5.31
N GLU A 31 5.07 9.74 4.68
CA GLU A 31 4.86 9.76 3.23
C GLU A 31 6.16 9.98 2.45
N GLY A 32 7.04 10.87 2.92
CA GLY A 32 8.32 11.18 2.27
C GLY A 32 9.31 10.02 2.24
N ASN A 33 9.18 9.06 3.17
CA ASN A 33 10.02 7.87 3.25
C ASN A 33 9.42 6.64 2.54
N ALA A 34 8.38 6.85 1.71
CA ALA A 34 7.84 5.78 0.88
C ALA A 34 8.95 5.25 -0.05
N GLU A 35 9.22 3.95 0.08
CA GLU A 35 10.20 3.22 -0.72
C GLU A 35 9.66 3.08 -2.15
N VAL A 36 9.69 4.15 -2.95
CA VAL A 36 9.10 4.20 -4.30
C VAL A 36 10.14 3.82 -5.35
N LEU A 37 9.81 2.84 -6.20
CA LEU A 37 10.61 2.47 -7.36
C LEU A 37 10.62 3.62 -8.35
N LYS A 38 11.81 3.97 -8.85
CA LYS A 38 12.00 5.04 -9.83
C LYS A 38 12.91 4.58 -10.95
N LEU A 39 12.64 5.04 -12.16
CA LEU A 39 13.49 4.75 -13.32
C LEU A 39 14.86 5.43 -13.13
N LYS A 40 15.95 4.67 -13.21
CA LYS A 40 17.32 5.17 -12.95
C LYS A 40 17.68 6.42 -13.75
N ARG A 41 17.26 6.49 -15.02
CA ARG A 41 17.60 7.58 -15.94
C ARG A 41 16.77 8.85 -15.70
N THR A 42 15.46 8.73 -15.51
CA THR A 42 14.54 9.88 -15.45
C THR A 42 14.11 10.25 -14.05
N ARG A 43 14.33 9.36 -13.07
CA ARG A 43 13.78 9.42 -11.70
C ARG A 43 12.25 9.48 -11.63
N ALA A 44 11.58 9.32 -12.77
CA ALA A 44 10.13 9.24 -12.84
C ALA A 44 9.65 7.91 -12.23
N PRO A 45 8.42 7.85 -11.68
CA PRO A 45 7.80 6.59 -11.32
C PRO A 45 7.68 5.69 -12.56
N PRO A 46 7.77 4.36 -12.41
CA PRO A 46 7.53 3.44 -13.51
C PRO A 46 6.08 3.59 -13.97
N VAL A 47 5.89 3.72 -15.28
CA VAL A 47 4.56 3.69 -15.87
C VAL A 47 4.13 2.23 -15.97
N ILE A 48 3.09 1.87 -15.24
CA ILE A 48 2.51 0.53 -15.28
C ILE A 48 1.20 0.62 -16.07
N THR A 49 0.99 -0.31 -17.00
CA THR A 49 -0.23 -0.35 -17.83
C THR A 49 -0.81 -1.74 -17.84
N ILE A 50 -2.14 -1.80 -17.89
CA ILE A 50 -2.87 -3.04 -18.08
C ILE A 50 -3.16 -3.22 -19.58
N ARG A 51 -2.91 -4.41 -20.13
CA ARG A 51 -3.24 -4.85 -21.49
C ARG A 51 -4.74 -5.08 -21.51
N GLN A 52 -5.41 -4.71 -22.60
CA GLN A 52 -6.88 -4.65 -22.67
C GLN A 52 -7.62 -5.92 -22.23
N GLU A 53 -6.99 -7.09 -22.33
CA GLU A 53 -7.57 -8.40 -22.00
C GLU A 53 -7.33 -8.86 -20.55
N HIS A 54 -6.59 -8.10 -19.75
CA HIS A 54 -6.22 -8.48 -18.39
C HIS A 54 -6.83 -7.52 -17.36
N GLN A 55 -7.03 -7.99 -16.13
CA GLN A 55 -7.48 -7.17 -14.99
C GLN A 55 -6.38 -6.96 -13.94
N TYR A 56 -5.38 -7.84 -13.92
CA TYR A 56 -4.30 -7.82 -12.94
C TYR A 56 -2.94 -7.78 -13.62
N HIS A 57 -2.00 -7.06 -12.99
CA HIS A 57 -0.61 -7.02 -13.45
C HIS A 57 0.15 -8.26 -13.00
N LEU A 58 -0.20 -8.78 -11.82
CA LEU A 58 0.54 -9.84 -11.14
C LEU A 58 -0.41 -10.73 -10.34
N PHE A 59 -0.19 -12.04 -10.42
CA PHE A 59 -0.76 -13.03 -9.50
C PHE A 59 0.38 -13.58 -8.66
N LEU A 60 0.19 -13.59 -7.34
CA LEU A 60 1.12 -14.17 -6.38
C LEU A 60 0.71 -15.62 -6.04
N SER A 61 1.16 -16.54 -6.88
CA SER A 61 0.95 -17.97 -6.67
C SER A 61 1.79 -18.47 -5.51
N HIS A 62 1.19 -19.24 -4.61
CA HIS A 62 1.86 -19.84 -3.46
C HIS A 62 1.18 -21.13 -3.03
N VAL A 63 1.83 -21.90 -2.15
CA VAL A 63 1.21 -23.05 -1.52
C VAL A 63 0.27 -22.54 -0.43
N TRP A 64 -1.01 -22.89 -0.51
CA TRP A 64 -2.01 -22.35 0.42
C TRP A 64 -1.71 -22.70 1.88
N SER A 65 -1.14 -23.87 2.17
CA SER A 65 -0.73 -24.26 3.52
C SER A 65 0.56 -23.58 4.00
N THR A 66 1.39 -23.05 3.10
CA THR A 66 2.71 -22.46 3.41
C THR A 66 3.04 -21.30 2.46
N GLY A 67 3.19 -20.09 2.98
CA GLY A 67 3.64 -18.95 2.17
C GLY A 67 2.72 -17.74 2.17
N GLN A 68 1.51 -17.85 2.75
CA GLN A 68 0.51 -16.78 2.79
C GLN A 68 1.10 -15.48 3.33
N ASP A 69 1.76 -15.54 4.49
CA ASP A 69 2.37 -14.37 5.13
C ASP A 69 3.47 -13.77 4.26
N GLN A 70 4.29 -14.62 3.64
CA GLN A 70 5.40 -14.19 2.79
C GLN A 70 4.87 -13.47 1.54
N VAL A 71 3.86 -14.02 0.86
CA VAL A 71 3.28 -13.36 -0.32
C VAL A 71 2.46 -12.12 0.02
N ALA A 72 1.80 -12.08 1.19
CA ALA A 72 1.15 -10.87 1.68
C ALA A 72 2.17 -9.74 1.90
N VAL A 73 3.35 -10.08 2.46
CA VAL A 73 4.47 -9.14 2.58
C VAL A 73 4.96 -8.67 1.20
N ILE A 74 5.10 -9.58 0.23
CA ILE A 74 5.49 -9.23 -1.15
C ILE A 74 4.46 -8.28 -1.78
N LYS A 75 3.16 -8.61 -1.72
CA LYS A 75 2.06 -7.75 -2.22
C LYS A 75 2.17 -6.34 -1.63
N ARG A 76 2.29 -6.24 -0.30
CA ARG A 76 2.40 -4.95 0.39
C ARG A 76 3.63 -4.16 -0.05
N GLN A 77 4.78 -4.81 -0.19
CA GLN A 77 6.01 -4.16 -0.61
C GLN A 77 5.91 -3.64 -2.04
N LEU A 78 5.38 -4.45 -2.96
CA LEU A 78 5.19 -4.05 -4.35
C LEU A 78 4.23 -2.87 -4.49
N LEU A 79 3.11 -2.85 -3.74
CA LEU A 79 2.17 -1.74 -3.76
C LEU A 79 2.75 -0.43 -3.19
N ARG A 80 3.71 -0.52 -2.24
CA ARG A 80 4.46 0.66 -1.76
C ARG A 80 5.49 1.15 -2.78
N MET A 81 6.15 0.23 -3.47
CA MET A 81 7.16 0.54 -4.46
C MET A 81 6.58 1.07 -5.76
N VAL A 82 5.42 0.56 -6.17
CA VAL A 82 4.86 0.78 -7.49
C VAL A 82 3.37 1.12 -7.37
N HIS A 83 3.09 2.41 -7.27
CA HIS A 83 1.72 2.92 -7.20
C HIS A 83 0.92 2.54 -8.46
N GLY A 84 -0.35 2.19 -8.25
CA GLY A 84 -1.28 1.83 -9.32
C GLY A 84 -1.18 0.38 -9.81
N MET A 85 -0.27 -0.42 -9.23
CA MET A 85 -0.25 -1.86 -9.51
C MET A 85 -1.50 -2.53 -8.93
N LYS A 86 -2.07 -3.44 -9.73
CA LYS A 86 -3.16 -4.36 -9.34
C LYS A 86 -2.58 -5.76 -9.24
N ILE A 87 -2.60 -6.32 -8.03
CA ILE A 87 -2.03 -7.63 -7.73
C ILE A 87 -3.16 -8.51 -7.21
N PHE A 88 -3.37 -9.65 -7.85
CA PHE A 88 -4.27 -10.69 -7.39
C PHE A 88 -3.54 -11.59 -6.37
N LEU A 89 -4.17 -11.80 -5.22
CA LEU A 89 -3.75 -12.77 -4.21
C LEU A 89 -4.99 -13.53 -3.75
N ASP A 90 -4.98 -14.85 -3.94
CA ASP A 90 -6.15 -15.71 -3.71
C ASP A 90 -6.69 -15.64 -2.27
N VAL A 91 -5.82 -15.56 -1.25
CA VAL A 91 -6.25 -15.43 0.16
C VAL A 91 -6.96 -14.11 0.47
N ASP A 92 -6.72 -13.06 -0.32
CA ASP A 92 -7.32 -11.75 -0.13
C ASP A 92 -8.55 -11.53 -1.04
N ASP A 93 -8.44 -11.99 -2.29
CA ASP A 93 -9.25 -11.50 -3.41
C ASP A 93 -10.20 -12.58 -3.97
N LEU A 94 -9.99 -13.87 -3.66
CA LEU A 94 -10.78 -14.97 -4.20
C LEU A 94 -12.10 -15.13 -3.45
N GLN A 95 -13.22 -15.01 -4.17
CA GLN A 95 -14.56 -15.20 -3.61
C GLN A 95 -15.08 -16.63 -3.78
N ASP A 96 -14.69 -17.30 -4.86
CA ASP A 96 -15.05 -18.67 -5.19
C ASP A 96 -13.81 -19.42 -5.68
N ILE A 97 -13.52 -20.56 -5.05
CA ILE A 97 -12.39 -21.43 -5.41
C ILE A 97 -12.47 -21.86 -6.88
N GLY A 98 -13.67 -22.09 -7.40
CA GLY A 98 -13.88 -22.50 -8.80
C GLY A 98 -13.51 -21.42 -9.82
N ALA A 99 -13.36 -20.16 -9.41
CA ALA A 99 -13.02 -19.04 -10.29
C ALA A 99 -11.51 -18.78 -10.41
N LEU A 100 -10.67 -19.51 -9.67
CA LEU A 100 -9.22 -19.24 -9.62
C LEU A 100 -8.56 -19.22 -11.00
N GLU A 101 -8.92 -20.18 -11.87
CA GLU A 101 -8.39 -20.26 -13.23
C GLU A 101 -8.71 -19.00 -14.06
N ALA A 102 -9.93 -18.47 -13.92
CA ALA A 102 -10.33 -17.24 -14.61
C ALA A 102 -9.52 -16.02 -14.13
N TYR A 103 -9.24 -15.90 -12.82
CA TYR A 103 -8.38 -14.84 -12.30
C TYR A 103 -6.94 -14.95 -12.81
N ILE A 104 -6.44 -16.17 -12.99
CA ILE A 104 -5.10 -16.42 -13.57
C ILE A 104 -5.09 -16.00 -15.04
N ASP A 105 -6.11 -16.35 -15.82
CA ASP A 105 -6.25 -15.95 -17.23
C ASP A 105 -6.32 -14.42 -17.40
N GLU A 106 -6.94 -13.73 -16.45
CA GLU A 106 -7.00 -12.26 -16.41
C GLU A 106 -5.73 -11.60 -15.87
N THR A 107 -4.67 -12.36 -15.61
CA THR A 107 -3.41 -11.86 -15.05
C THR A 107 -2.26 -11.90 -16.05
N MET A 108 -1.53 -10.79 -16.20
CA MET A 108 -0.41 -10.73 -17.14
C MET A 108 0.80 -11.59 -16.79
N VAL A 109 1.11 -11.66 -15.50
CA VAL A 109 2.34 -12.26 -14.99
C VAL A 109 1.99 -13.06 -13.75
N VAL A 110 2.48 -14.30 -13.69
CA VAL A 110 2.41 -15.13 -12.50
C VAL A 110 3.77 -15.17 -11.85
N LEU A 111 3.84 -14.82 -10.56
CA LEU A 111 5.01 -15.03 -9.72
C LEU A 111 4.71 -16.23 -8.82
N VAL A 112 5.53 -17.26 -8.95
CA VAL A 112 5.45 -18.47 -8.14
C VAL A 112 6.39 -18.35 -6.96
N PHE A 113 5.83 -18.30 -5.76
CA PHE A 113 6.57 -18.35 -4.51
C PHE A 113 6.81 -19.82 -4.12
N LEU A 114 8.08 -20.22 -4.09
CA LEU A 114 8.50 -21.57 -3.69
C LEU A 114 8.86 -21.56 -2.20
N SER A 115 8.14 -22.34 -1.39
CA SER A 115 8.28 -22.46 0.06
C SER A 115 8.58 -23.87 0.52
#